data_AF-A0A495J6I9-F1
#
_entry.id   AF-A0A495J6I9-F1
#
_cell.length_a   1.000
_cell.length_b   1.000
_cell.length_c   1.000
_cell.angle_alpha   90.00
_cell.angle_beta   90.00
_cell.angle_gamma   90.00
#
_symmetry.space_group_name_H-M   'P 1'
#
loop_
_entity.id
_entity.type
_entity.pdbx_description
1 polymer ?
#
loop_
_entity_poly.entity_id
_entity_poly.type
_entity_poly.pdbx_seq_one_letter_code
_entity_poly.pdbx_strand_id
1 'polypeptide(L)'
;MNKSGKLITENAELLIYLDGKLHITILGGIKLTGLDRMKVTLKLTSTDHKQNAFRHNLDLYNSIQTEQLIEKSAEALDISTNEISTAISQLTTALENYRSERLEAIKPKQVEKKQLTEQERKAAITYLKSPDLLTRTKQAIAQSGLVGEETNSLIAYLTYTSRKRHTPLHLMCLGASGTGKTWLQERVSELMPEEDKIEITTLSMNAFYYFGKEELKHKLLLIEDMDGAEAVLYPLRELQSKRKISKTVTLKDSKGNLKTVTLNVEGPVCISGCTTREQLYEDNANRCILLYMDNSPEQDKKIMDYQRKLSAGLINQYEERKVREQVKNVQRILKPISVRNPYATYLHLPEAVFKPRRTMLLLLMFTETITYYHQYQRELKTDEDTGEQYIESTIADIEAAFTLLETTLLKKSDELNDACRNFFERMKTYLKEQDTEAFYSKEVRSAMRLSPSSLGRYLYELERMGYIKITRGNRYKGFEYKIQNWNDLETLTNDAQNMVKTILENIKAVTRNPVVTQSTDGLLKVQRASKKKAVTQEQ
;
A
#
# COMPACT_ATOMS: atom_id res chain seq x y z
N MET A 1 -32.25 -30.98 41.49
CA MET A 1 -31.62 -30.68 40.19
C MET A 1 -31.42 -29.17 40.11
N ASN A 2 -30.20 -28.70 40.40
CA ASN A 2 -29.86 -27.27 40.37
C ASN A 2 -29.95 -26.76 38.93
N LYS A 3 -30.91 -25.87 38.67
CA LYS A 3 -30.93 -25.08 37.43
C LYS A 3 -29.74 -24.11 37.51
N SER A 4 -28.73 -24.30 36.65
CA SER A 4 -27.65 -23.33 36.44
C SER A 4 -28.26 -21.99 36.05
N GLY A 5 -27.78 -20.89 36.65
CA GLY A 5 -28.20 -19.55 36.25
C GLY A 5 -27.87 -19.25 34.78
N LYS A 6 -28.66 -18.38 34.15
CA LYS A 6 -28.56 -18.04 32.72
C LYS A 6 -28.38 -16.54 32.52
N LEU A 7 -27.36 -16.16 31.74
CA LEU A 7 -27.16 -14.78 31.27
C LEU A 7 -27.88 -14.57 29.93
N ILE A 8 -28.66 -13.50 29.84
CA ILE A 8 -29.37 -13.04 28.64
C ILE A 8 -28.63 -11.80 28.12
N THR A 9 -28.26 -11.85 26.83
CA THR A 9 -27.31 -10.91 26.21
C THR A 9 -27.89 -10.19 24.98
N GLU A 10 -29.22 -10.16 24.85
CA GLU A 10 -29.92 -9.55 23.70
C GLU A 10 -29.62 -8.05 23.56
N ASN A 11 -29.51 -7.33 24.69
CA ASN A 11 -29.09 -5.94 24.73
C ASN A 11 -27.73 -5.81 25.42
N ALA A 12 -26.72 -5.31 24.70
CA ALA A 12 -25.36 -5.16 25.22
C ALA A 12 -25.26 -4.14 26.38
N GLU A 13 -26.19 -3.19 26.47
CA GLU A 13 -26.25 -2.19 27.54
C GLU A 13 -27.13 -2.64 28.72
N LEU A 14 -27.82 -3.78 28.59
CA LEU A 14 -28.71 -4.31 29.61
C LEU A 14 -28.64 -5.83 29.62
N LEU A 15 -27.69 -6.37 30.38
CA LEU A 15 -27.52 -7.82 30.55
C LEU A 15 -28.38 -8.29 31.72
N ILE A 16 -29.00 -9.47 31.60
CA ILE A 16 -29.90 -10.00 32.64
C ILE A 16 -29.42 -11.40 33.03
N TYR A 17 -29.12 -11.60 34.30
CA TYR A 17 -28.76 -12.89 34.87
C TYR A 17 -29.91 -13.41 35.72
N LEU A 18 -30.41 -14.60 35.41
CA LEU A 18 -31.52 -15.26 36.09
C LEU A 18 -30.99 -16.49 36.82
N ASP A 19 -31.12 -16.52 38.14
CA ASP A 19 -30.71 -17.65 38.98
C ASP A 19 -31.78 -17.96 40.03
N GLY A 20 -32.63 -18.95 39.73
CA GLY A 20 -33.74 -19.33 40.58
C GLY A 20 -34.69 -18.16 40.87
N LYS A 21 -34.72 -17.73 42.14
CA LYS A 21 -35.54 -16.61 42.62
C LYS A 21 -34.86 -15.24 42.52
N LEU A 22 -33.57 -15.21 42.19
CA LEU A 22 -32.78 -13.98 42.11
C LEU A 22 -32.61 -13.55 40.66
N HIS A 23 -33.02 -12.32 40.36
CA HIS A 23 -32.79 -11.69 39.07
C HIS A 23 -31.80 -10.53 39.25
N ILE A 24 -30.70 -10.57 38.50
CA ILE A 24 -29.66 -9.54 38.52
C ILE A 24 -29.60 -8.87 37.15
N THR A 25 -29.90 -7.57 37.11
CA THR A 25 -29.74 -6.76 35.89
C THR A 25 -28.47 -5.95 35.97
N ILE A 26 -27.65 -6.01 34.91
CA ILE A 26 -26.43 -5.23 34.74
C ILE A 26 -26.78 -4.02 33.88
N LEU A 27 -26.75 -2.83 34.48
CA LEU A 27 -27.10 -1.57 33.85
C LEU A 27 -25.85 -0.93 33.19
N GLY A 28 -25.95 -0.60 31.91
CA GLY A 28 -24.85 0.01 31.14
C GLY A 28 -23.83 -0.99 30.57
N GLY A 29 -24.14 -2.30 30.63
CA GLY A 29 -23.26 -3.36 30.15
C GLY A 29 -21.94 -3.47 30.93
N ILE A 30 -20.93 -4.05 30.28
CA ILE A 30 -19.57 -4.18 30.82
C ILE A 30 -18.54 -3.60 29.84
N LYS A 31 -17.43 -3.07 30.38
CA LYS A 31 -16.29 -2.67 29.54
C LYS A 31 -15.56 -3.90 28.99
N LEU A 32 -15.34 -3.92 27.68
CA LEU A 32 -14.58 -4.99 27.02
C LEU A 32 -13.06 -4.82 27.18
N THR A 33 -12.59 -3.61 27.49
CA THR A 33 -11.17 -3.27 27.67
C THR A 33 -10.80 -3.16 29.15
N GLY A 34 -9.57 -3.55 29.53
CA GLY A 34 -9.10 -3.53 30.92
C GLY A 34 -9.54 -4.78 31.67
N LEU A 35 -8.83 -5.89 31.39
CA LEU A 35 -9.16 -7.23 31.87
C LEU A 35 -8.96 -7.41 33.39
N ASP A 36 -8.27 -6.47 34.02
CA ASP A 36 -7.91 -6.41 35.44
C ASP A 36 -9.06 -5.97 36.36
N ARG A 37 -10.21 -5.56 35.79
CA ARG A 37 -11.38 -5.07 36.54
C ARG A 37 -12.69 -5.49 35.91
N MET A 38 -13.74 -5.57 36.72
CA MET A 38 -15.11 -5.86 36.31
C MET A 38 -16.08 -4.89 36.98
N LYS A 39 -16.01 -3.62 36.57
CA LYS A 39 -16.90 -2.57 37.05
C LYS A 39 -18.29 -2.70 36.45
N VAL A 40 -19.29 -2.84 37.33
CA VAL A 40 -20.69 -3.06 36.96
C VAL A 40 -21.62 -2.27 37.87
N THR A 41 -22.78 -1.89 37.32
CA THR A 41 -23.91 -1.42 38.13
C THR A 41 -24.96 -2.51 38.15
N LEU A 42 -25.16 -3.14 39.31
CA LEU A 42 -26.11 -4.23 39.49
C LEU A 42 -27.42 -3.73 40.07
N LYS A 43 -28.53 -4.29 39.58
CA LYS A 43 -29.85 -4.21 40.17
C LYS A 43 -30.33 -5.63 40.49
N LEU A 44 -30.42 -5.97 41.77
CA LEU A 44 -30.86 -7.27 42.25
C LEU A 44 -32.33 -7.19 42.66
N THR A 45 -33.14 -8.17 42.27
CA THR A 45 -34.55 -8.28 42.62
C THR A 45 -34.91 -9.74 42.89
N SER A 46 -35.76 -9.98 43.90
CA SER A 46 -36.36 -11.28 44.15
C SER A 46 -37.62 -11.48 43.30
N THR A 47 -37.85 -12.71 42.82
CA THR A 47 -39.09 -13.08 42.09
C THR A 47 -40.33 -12.93 42.95
N ASP A 48 -40.19 -13.15 44.26
CA ASP A 48 -41.29 -13.19 45.22
C ASP A 48 -41.70 -11.77 45.65
N HIS A 49 -40.76 -10.81 45.62
CA HIS A 49 -40.96 -9.41 46.00
C HIS A 49 -40.43 -8.45 44.93
N LYS A 50 -41.14 -8.33 43.80
CA LYS A 50 -40.76 -7.47 42.66
C LYS A 50 -40.63 -5.97 42.99
N GLN A 51 -41.14 -5.51 44.14
CA GLN A 51 -41.06 -4.10 44.56
C GLN A 51 -39.75 -3.75 45.27
N ASN A 52 -39.03 -4.72 45.83
CA ASN A 52 -37.74 -4.47 46.50
C ASN A 52 -36.59 -4.74 45.53
N ALA A 53 -35.86 -3.67 45.20
CA ALA A 53 -34.72 -3.73 44.29
C ALA A 53 -33.49 -3.11 44.95
N PHE A 54 -32.46 -3.92 45.16
CA PHE A 54 -31.16 -3.45 45.65
C PHE A 54 -30.29 -3.02 44.46
N ARG A 55 -29.70 -1.82 44.52
CA ARG A 55 -28.85 -1.29 43.45
C ARG A 55 -27.49 -0.92 43.99
N HIS A 56 -26.44 -1.35 43.31
CA HIS A 56 -25.07 -1.03 43.71
C HIS A 56 -24.11 -0.97 42.53
N ASN A 57 -23.14 -0.07 42.61
CA ASN A 57 -22.04 0.04 41.65
C ASN A 57 -20.76 -0.43 42.33
N LEU A 58 -20.11 -1.42 41.75
CA LEU A 58 -18.92 -2.05 42.32
C LEU A 58 -18.02 -2.63 41.24
N ASP A 59 -16.83 -3.05 41.66
CA ASP A 59 -15.95 -3.93 40.91
C ASP A 59 -16.08 -5.37 41.42
N LEU A 60 -16.57 -6.30 40.58
CA LEU A 60 -16.77 -7.70 40.96
C LEU A 60 -15.46 -8.45 41.28
N TYR A 61 -14.31 -7.89 40.90
CA TYR A 61 -13.01 -8.45 41.26
C TYR A 61 -12.48 -7.94 42.60
N ASN A 62 -13.15 -6.96 43.21
CA ASN A 62 -12.80 -6.47 44.54
C ASN A 62 -13.56 -7.27 45.60
N SER A 63 -12.85 -8.08 46.39
CA SER A 63 -13.44 -8.95 47.41
C SER A 63 -14.21 -8.15 48.47
N ILE A 64 -13.68 -7.01 48.93
CA ILE A 64 -14.30 -6.17 49.96
C ILE A 64 -15.63 -5.61 49.47
N GLN A 65 -15.68 -5.11 48.24
CA GLN A 65 -16.93 -4.57 47.66
C GLN A 65 -17.95 -5.67 47.39
N THR A 66 -17.49 -6.86 47.02
CA THR A 66 -18.34 -8.01 46.74
C THR A 66 -18.96 -8.57 48.02
N GLU A 67 -18.19 -8.65 49.11
CA GLU A 67 -18.68 -9.05 50.43
C GLU A 67 -19.75 -8.05 50.95
N GLN A 68 -19.47 -6.74 50.86
CA GLN A 68 -20.45 -5.71 51.22
C GLN A 68 -21.72 -5.76 50.37
N LEU A 69 -21.61 -6.08 49.08
CA LEU A 69 -22.76 -6.30 48.22
C LEU A 69 -23.58 -7.50 48.71
N ILE A 70 -22.93 -8.64 48.98
CA ILE A 70 -23.59 -9.88 49.40
C ILE A 70 -24.36 -9.65 50.71
N GLU A 71 -23.72 -9.07 51.72
CA GLU A 71 -24.34 -8.82 53.03
C GLU A 71 -25.54 -7.88 52.91
N LYS A 72 -25.36 -6.71 52.29
CA LYS A 72 -26.41 -5.69 52.20
C LYS A 72 -27.57 -6.11 51.31
N SER A 73 -27.30 -6.87 50.25
CA SER A 73 -28.36 -7.37 49.37
C SER A 73 -29.10 -8.56 49.97
N ALA A 74 -28.45 -9.38 50.79
CA ALA A 74 -29.09 -10.47 51.53
C ALA A 74 -30.12 -9.91 52.52
N GLU A 75 -29.72 -8.89 53.29
CA GLU A 75 -30.61 -8.18 54.21
C GLU A 75 -31.76 -7.48 53.47
N ALA A 76 -31.47 -6.75 52.38
CA ALA A 76 -32.49 -5.98 51.66
C ALA A 76 -33.51 -6.83 50.88
N LEU A 77 -33.13 -8.04 50.47
CA LEU A 77 -33.97 -8.92 49.65
C LEU A 77 -34.53 -10.13 50.41
N ASP A 78 -34.17 -10.30 51.68
CA ASP A 78 -34.53 -11.44 52.53
C ASP A 78 -34.13 -12.79 51.90
N ILE A 79 -32.88 -12.86 51.41
CA ILE A 79 -32.29 -14.04 50.76
C ILE A 79 -31.03 -14.42 51.54
N SER A 80 -30.71 -15.72 51.61
CA SER A 80 -29.51 -16.16 52.32
C SER A 80 -28.23 -15.65 51.66
N THR A 81 -27.23 -15.29 52.48
CA THR A 81 -25.91 -14.82 52.01
C THR A 81 -25.22 -15.84 51.12
N ASN A 82 -25.40 -17.14 51.40
CA ASN A 82 -24.85 -18.23 50.59
C ASN A 82 -25.46 -18.29 49.18
N GLU A 83 -26.77 -18.06 49.04
CA GLU A 83 -27.43 -18.02 47.73
C GLU A 83 -26.94 -16.83 46.89
N ILE A 84 -26.86 -15.64 47.49
CA ILE A 84 -26.35 -14.45 46.79
C ILE A 84 -24.88 -14.61 46.43
N SER A 85 -24.06 -15.13 47.34
CA SER A 85 -22.64 -15.38 47.08
C SER A 85 -22.44 -16.32 45.88
N THR A 86 -23.21 -17.41 45.84
CA THR A 86 -23.19 -18.37 44.72
C THR A 86 -23.62 -17.70 43.41
N ALA A 87 -24.71 -16.93 43.43
CA ALA A 87 -25.21 -16.24 42.25
C ALA A 87 -24.24 -15.19 41.72
N ILE A 88 -23.58 -14.42 42.59
CA ILE A 88 -22.57 -13.42 42.22
C ILE A 88 -21.31 -14.07 41.63
N SER A 89 -20.87 -15.20 42.19
CA SER A 89 -19.75 -15.97 41.64
C SER A 89 -20.05 -16.49 40.23
N GLN A 90 -21.24 -17.08 40.03
CA GLN A 90 -21.65 -17.59 38.72
C GLN A 90 -21.89 -16.45 37.72
N LEU A 91 -22.49 -15.34 38.15
CA LEU A 91 -22.63 -14.13 37.34
C LEU A 91 -21.27 -13.62 36.85
N THR A 92 -20.27 -13.57 37.74
CA THR A 92 -18.93 -13.11 37.40
C THR A 92 -18.32 -13.99 36.30
N THR A 93 -18.44 -15.30 36.43
CA THR A 93 -18.00 -16.27 35.41
C THR A 93 -18.76 -16.07 34.09
N ALA A 94 -20.07 -15.85 34.13
CA ALA A 94 -20.88 -15.61 32.93
C ALA A 94 -20.49 -14.30 32.21
N LEU A 95 -20.19 -13.24 32.96
CA LEU A 95 -19.71 -11.97 32.41
C LEU A 95 -18.30 -12.08 31.81
N GLU A 96 -17.44 -12.91 32.39
CA GLU A 96 -16.11 -13.21 31.84
C GLU A 96 -16.19 -13.94 30.50
N ASN A 97 -17.06 -14.96 30.41
CA ASN A 97 -17.31 -15.68 29.16
C ASN A 97 -17.91 -14.74 28.11
N TYR A 98 -18.92 -13.95 28.47
CA TYR A 98 -19.51 -12.95 27.58
C TYR A 98 -18.47 -11.93 27.08
N ARG A 99 -17.60 -11.44 27.96
CA ARG A 99 -16.51 -10.51 27.58
C ARG A 99 -15.54 -11.17 26.61
N SER A 100 -15.19 -12.43 26.85
CA SER A 100 -14.27 -13.19 26.00
C SER A 100 -14.86 -13.46 24.61
N GLU A 101 -16.13 -13.88 24.55
CA GLU A 101 -16.86 -14.09 23.29
C GLU A 101 -17.00 -12.79 22.49
N ARG A 102 -17.31 -11.67 23.14
CA ARG A 102 -17.37 -10.35 22.49
C ARG A 102 -16.00 -9.90 21.98
N LEU A 103 -14.93 -10.13 22.73
CA LEU A 103 -13.57 -9.82 22.28
C LEU A 103 -13.17 -10.68 21.08
N GLU A 104 -13.48 -11.98 21.07
CA GLU A 104 -13.27 -12.85 19.92
C GLU A 104 -14.11 -12.42 18.71
N ALA A 105 -15.37 -12.00 18.92
CA ALA A 105 -16.24 -11.51 17.84
C ALA A 105 -15.78 -10.16 17.24
N ILE A 106 -15.09 -9.33 18.04
CA ILE A 106 -14.51 -8.05 17.60
C ILE A 106 -13.14 -8.23 16.96
N LYS A 107 -12.45 -9.35 17.19
CA LYS A 107 -11.23 -9.65 16.43
C LYS A 107 -11.61 -9.66 14.94
N PRO A 108 -10.93 -8.87 14.10
CA PRO A 108 -11.20 -8.90 12.67
C PRO A 108 -11.01 -10.33 12.19
N LYS A 109 -12.09 -10.95 11.67
CA LYS A 109 -11.98 -12.24 11.00
C LYS A 109 -10.92 -12.08 9.92
N GLN A 110 -9.84 -12.88 9.99
CA GLN A 110 -8.86 -12.90 8.93
C GLN A 110 -9.61 -13.22 7.63
N VAL A 111 -9.51 -12.33 6.64
CA VAL A 111 -10.16 -12.52 5.34
C VAL A 111 -9.71 -13.88 4.80
N GLU A 112 -10.64 -14.82 4.68
CA GLU A 112 -10.33 -16.16 4.18
C GLU A 112 -9.77 -16.04 2.77
N LYS A 113 -8.60 -16.65 2.54
CA LYS A 113 -7.98 -16.67 1.21
C LYS A 113 -8.88 -17.45 0.26
N LYS A 114 -9.30 -16.82 -0.84
CA LYS A 114 -10.09 -17.49 -1.86
C LYS A 114 -9.30 -18.69 -2.41
N GLN A 115 -9.88 -19.88 -2.31
CA GLN A 115 -9.36 -21.06 -2.99
C GLN A 115 -9.84 -21.05 -4.45
N LEU A 116 -8.89 -21.11 -5.38
CA LEU A 116 -9.21 -21.14 -6.82
C LEU A 116 -9.79 -22.50 -7.20
N THR A 117 -10.83 -22.49 -8.03
CA THR A 117 -11.27 -23.71 -8.71
C THR A 117 -10.22 -24.18 -9.71
N GLU A 118 -10.23 -25.47 -10.07
CA GLU A 118 -9.30 -26.02 -11.07
C GLU A 118 -9.42 -25.32 -12.44
N GLN A 119 -10.63 -24.90 -12.82
CA GLN A 119 -10.86 -24.12 -14.04
C GLN A 119 -10.20 -22.74 -13.97
N GLU A 120 -10.40 -22.00 -12.88
CA GLU A 120 -9.76 -20.68 -12.67
C GLU A 120 -8.23 -20.81 -12.62
N ARG A 121 -7.72 -21.83 -11.94
CA ARG A 121 -6.29 -22.14 -11.86
C ARG A 121 -5.70 -22.39 -13.24
N LYS A 122 -6.33 -23.25 -14.04
CA LYS A 122 -5.89 -23.56 -15.41
C LYS A 122 -5.93 -22.32 -16.31
N ALA A 123 -6.98 -21.50 -16.20
CA ALA A 123 -7.10 -20.26 -16.96
C ALA A 123 -5.98 -19.26 -16.61
N ALA A 124 -5.70 -19.08 -15.32
CA ALA A 124 -4.63 -18.20 -14.83
C ALA A 124 -3.24 -18.66 -15.28
N ILE A 125 -2.94 -19.97 -15.18
CA ILE A 125 -1.67 -20.54 -15.65
C ILE A 125 -1.55 -20.39 -17.17
N THR A 126 -2.61 -20.68 -17.92
CA THR A 126 -2.62 -20.50 -19.38
C THR A 126 -2.34 -19.05 -19.74
N TYR A 127 -2.98 -18.10 -19.05
CA TYR A 127 -2.73 -16.68 -19.23
C TYR A 127 -1.27 -16.30 -19.00
N LEU A 128 -0.64 -16.81 -17.93
CA LEU A 128 0.76 -16.52 -17.61
C LEU A 128 1.76 -17.19 -18.57
N LYS A 129 1.39 -18.31 -19.19
CA LYS A 129 2.24 -19.03 -20.16
C LYS A 129 2.20 -18.45 -21.57
N SER A 130 1.10 -17.82 -21.96
CA SER A 130 0.94 -17.28 -23.31
C SER A 130 1.95 -16.15 -23.62
N PRO A 131 2.41 -16.00 -24.87
CA PRO A 131 3.35 -14.95 -25.27
C PRO A 131 2.77 -13.54 -25.04
N ASP A 132 3.62 -12.52 -25.19
CA ASP A 132 3.25 -11.10 -25.08
C ASP A 132 2.52 -10.74 -23.78
N LEU A 133 2.99 -11.32 -22.67
CA LEU A 133 2.33 -11.23 -21.38
C LEU A 133 2.09 -9.79 -20.95
N LEU A 134 3.10 -8.91 -21.00
CA LEU A 134 2.95 -7.51 -20.61
C LEU A 134 1.90 -6.76 -21.45
N THR A 135 1.88 -6.99 -22.77
CA THR A 135 0.91 -6.37 -23.68
C THR A 135 -0.50 -6.84 -23.38
N ARG A 136 -0.69 -8.16 -23.17
CA ARG A 136 -2.01 -8.71 -22.78
C ARG A 136 -2.44 -8.24 -21.39
N THR A 137 -1.51 -8.04 -20.47
CA THR A 137 -1.80 -7.49 -19.14
C THR A 137 -2.23 -6.03 -19.26
N LYS A 138 -1.53 -5.23 -20.06
CA LYS A 138 -1.92 -3.84 -20.36
C LYS A 138 -3.33 -3.77 -20.97
N GLN A 139 -3.65 -4.64 -21.91
CA GLN A 139 -5.00 -4.73 -22.50
C GLN A 139 -6.05 -5.18 -21.48
N ALA A 140 -5.75 -6.17 -20.64
CA ALA A 140 -6.66 -6.63 -19.59
C ALA A 140 -6.93 -5.54 -18.54
N ILE A 141 -5.92 -4.75 -18.18
CA ILE A 141 -6.08 -3.57 -17.31
C ILE A 141 -7.04 -2.57 -17.96
N ALA A 142 -6.86 -2.26 -19.25
CA ALA A 142 -7.76 -1.35 -19.95
C ALA A 142 -9.21 -1.88 -20.01
N GLN A 143 -9.37 -3.16 -20.33
CA GLN A 143 -10.67 -3.87 -20.37
C GLN A 143 -11.32 -4.02 -18.99
N SER A 144 -10.58 -3.77 -17.90
CA SER A 144 -11.12 -3.78 -16.54
C SER A 144 -11.88 -2.50 -16.15
N GLY A 145 -11.92 -1.51 -17.07
CA GLY A 145 -12.56 -0.20 -16.86
C GLY A 145 -11.58 0.94 -16.58
N LEU A 146 -10.26 0.71 -16.71
CA LEU A 146 -9.24 1.74 -16.58
C LEU A 146 -8.96 2.37 -17.94
N VAL A 147 -9.41 3.62 -18.13
CA VAL A 147 -9.25 4.35 -19.39
C VAL A 147 -8.06 5.30 -19.35
N GLY A 148 -7.17 5.13 -20.35
CA GLY A 148 -5.93 5.89 -20.44
C GLY A 148 -4.91 5.46 -19.39
N GLU A 149 -3.83 6.23 -19.21
CA GLU A 149 -2.77 5.92 -18.23
C GLU A 149 -2.21 4.48 -18.34
N GLU A 150 -2.23 3.90 -19.55
CA GLU A 150 -2.04 2.46 -19.69
C GLU A 150 -0.64 2.00 -19.26
N THR A 151 0.38 2.82 -19.56
CA THR A 151 1.76 2.57 -19.15
C THR A 151 1.92 2.70 -17.64
N ASN A 152 1.38 3.79 -17.06
CA ASN A 152 1.41 4.03 -15.61
C ASN A 152 0.67 2.92 -14.84
N SER A 153 -0.43 2.42 -15.40
CA SER A 153 -1.24 1.36 -14.80
C SER A 153 -0.52 0.00 -14.83
N LEU A 154 0.20 -0.29 -15.92
CA LEU A 154 1.03 -1.49 -15.99
C LEU A 154 2.21 -1.42 -15.00
N ILE A 155 2.87 -0.27 -14.88
CA ILE A 155 3.94 -0.06 -13.88
C ILE A 155 3.39 -0.24 -12.47
N ALA A 156 2.24 0.36 -12.16
CA ALA A 156 1.57 0.22 -10.87
C ALA A 156 1.23 -1.25 -10.58
N TYR A 157 0.64 -1.96 -11.55
CA TYR A 157 0.28 -3.37 -11.43
C TYR A 157 1.49 -4.27 -11.16
N LEU A 158 2.59 -4.09 -11.90
CA LEU A 158 3.84 -4.83 -11.70
C LEU A 158 4.46 -4.49 -10.34
N THR A 159 4.44 -3.22 -9.95
CA THR A 159 4.91 -2.77 -8.64
C THR A 159 4.11 -3.44 -7.51
N TYR A 160 2.77 -3.50 -7.61
CA TYR A 160 1.93 -4.17 -6.61
C TYR A 160 2.14 -5.69 -6.59
N THR A 161 2.48 -6.28 -7.73
CA THR A 161 2.85 -7.70 -7.84
C THR A 161 4.13 -8.02 -7.05
N SER A 162 5.06 -7.06 -6.97
CA SER A 162 6.33 -7.24 -6.25
C SER A 162 6.16 -7.51 -4.75
N ARG A 163 4.98 -7.27 -4.15
CA ARG A 163 4.67 -7.60 -2.73
C ARG A 163 4.97 -9.07 -2.38
N LYS A 164 4.88 -9.97 -3.36
CA LYS A 164 5.16 -11.41 -3.20
C LYS A 164 6.65 -11.75 -3.26
N ARG A 165 7.51 -10.79 -3.62
CA ARG A 165 8.97 -10.94 -3.64
C ARG A 165 9.56 -10.61 -2.26
N HIS A 166 10.81 -11.04 -2.05
CA HIS A 166 11.54 -10.76 -0.81
C HIS A 166 11.88 -9.27 -0.63
N THR A 167 12.09 -8.56 -1.74
CA THR A 167 12.36 -7.13 -1.83
C THR A 167 11.31 -6.48 -2.73
N PRO A 168 10.17 -6.06 -2.18
CA PRO A 168 9.12 -5.41 -2.94
C PRO A 168 9.53 -3.98 -3.35
N LEU A 169 8.90 -3.51 -4.42
CA LEU A 169 8.93 -2.13 -4.86
C LEU A 169 7.80 -1.34 -4.18
N HIS A 170 7.94 -0.02 -4.21
CA HIS A 170 6.96 0.92 -3.69
C HIS A 170 6.60 1.93 -4.78
N LEU A 171 5.39 2.46 -4.72
CA LEU A 171 4.84 3.36 -5.73
C LEU A 171 4.44 4.68 -5.10
N MET A 172 4.68 5.78 -5.81
CA MET A 172 4.13 7.07 -5.45
C MET A 172 3.55 7.77 -6.68
N CYS A 173 2.26 8.07 -6.64
CA CYS A 173 1.58 8.82 -7.68
C CYS A 173 1.69 10.32 -7.37
N LEU A 174 2.17 11.08 -8.34
CA LEU A 174 2.44 12.52 -8.28
C LEU A 174 1.59 13.28 -9.30
N GLY A 175 1.13 14.46 -8.91
CA GLY A 175 0.25 15.29 -9.73
C GLY A 175 -0.57 16.27 -8.89
N ALA A 176 -1.08 17.32 -9.52
CA ALA A 176 -1.93 18.31 -8.87
C ALA A 176 -3.24 17.70 -8.35
N SER A 177 -3.96 18.39 -7.47
CA SER A 177 -5.30 17.93 -7.07
C SER A 177 -6.23 17.81 -8.29
N GLY A 178 -7.09 16.78 -8.32
CA GLY A 178 -8.02 16.54 -9.42
C GLY A 178 -7.45 15.81 -10.66
N THR A 179 -6.15 15.50 -10.69
CA THR A 179 -5.47 14.83 -11.83
C THR A 179 -5.65 13.30 -11.88
N GLY A 180 -6.55 12.74 -11.09
CA GLY A 180 -6.83 11.29 -11.11
C GLY A 180 -5.80 10.38 -10.41
N LYS A 181 -4.86 10.91 -9.61
CA LYS A 181 -3.88 10.10 -8.85
C LYS A 181 -4.50 8.96 -8.04
N THR A 182 -5.45 9.30 -7.18
CA THR A 182 -6.14 8.35 -6.30
C THR A 182 -6.97 7.38 -7.15
N TRP A 183 -7.57 7.86 -8.24
CA TRP A 183 -8.33 7.03 -9.16
C TRP A 183 -7.46 5.96 -9.84
N LEU A 184 -6.25 6.31 -10.31
CA LEU A 184 -5.30 5.34 -10.87
C LEU A 184 -4.94 4.27 -9.82
N GLN A 185 -4.59 4.71 -8.61
CA GLN A 185 -4.23 3.83 -7.50
C GLN A 185 -5.37 2.85 -7.15
N GLU A 186 -6.59 3.37 -6.99
CA GLU A 186 -7.80 2.58 -6.68
C GLU A 186 -8.12 1.58 -7.80
N ARG A 187 -8.12 2.02 -9.06
CA ARG A 187 -8.49 1.14 -10.18
C ARG A 187 -7.49 0.02 -10.38
N VAL A 188 -6.20 0.29 -10.20
CA VAL A 188 -5.18 -0.78 -10.25
C VAL A 188 -5.22 -1.65 -9.01
N SER A 189 -5.56 -1.11 -7.83
CA SER A 189 -5.70 -1.92 -6.61
C SER A 189 -6.87 -2.89 -6.68
N GLU A 190 -7.94 -2.57 -7.40
CA GLU A 190 -9.05 -3.47 -7.70
C GLU A 190 -8.63 -4.71 -8.51
N LEU A 191 -7.41 -4.73 -9.08
CA LEU A 191 -6.84 -5.90 -9.78
C LEU A 191 -6.04 -6.81 -8.85
N MET A 192 -5.84 -6.39 -7.59
CA MET A 192 -5.21 -7.19 -6.56
C MET A 192 -6.27 -8.00 -5.80
N PRO A 193 -5.93 -9.20 -5.31
CA PRO A 193 -6.83 -9.97 -4.43
C PRO A 193 -7.18 -9.16 -3.17
N GLU A 194 -8.45 -9.18 -2.77
CA GLU A 194 -8.93 -8.44 -1.58
C GLU A 194 -8.18 -8.88 -0.32
N GLU A 195 -7.89 -10.17 -0.23
CA GLU A 195 -7.13 -10.75 0.86
C GLU A 195 -5.68 -10.25 0.92
N ASP A 196 -5.15 -9.61 -0.13
CA ASP A 196 -3.75 -9.18 -0.22
C ASP A 196 -3.58 -7.64 -0.12
N LYS A 197 -4.65 -6.87 0.09
CA LYS A 197 -4.59 -5.40 0.18
C LYS A 197 -5.13 -4.88 1.52
N ILE A 198 -4.62 -3.72 1.93
CA ILE A 198 -5.08 -2.96 3.09
C ILE A 198 -5.18 -1.51 2.64
N GLU A 199 -6.41 -0.98 2.68
CA GLU A 199 -6.72 0.41 2.33
C GLU A 199 -6.73 1.24 3.61
N ILE A 200 -5.91 2.30 3.63
CA ILE A 200 -5.70 3.15 4.80
C ILE A 200 -6.00 4.60 4.41
N THR A 201 -7.17 5.07 4.81
CA THR A 201 -7.55 6.49 4.67
C THR A 201 -6.86 7.35 5.74
N THR A 202 -6.86 6.89 6.99
CA THR A 202 -6.17 7.56 8.10
C THR A 202 -5.62 6.52 9.08
N LEU A 203 -4.44 6.79 9.65
CA LEU A 203 -3.85 5.89 10.65
C LEU A 203 -3.02 6.67 11.66
N SER A 204 -3.15 6.32 12.94
CA SER A 204 -2.21 6.81 13.95
C SER A 204 -0.86 6.11 13.79
N MET A 205 0.25 6.81 14.08
CA MET A 205 1.60 6.22 14.07
C MET A 205 1.70 4.94 14.90
N ASN A 206 0.98 4.88 16.02
CA ASN A 206 1.03 3.75 16.93
C ASN A 206 0.34 2.51 16.38
N ALA A 207 -0.69 2.66 15.55
CA ALA A 207 -1.46 1.53 15.03
C ALA A 207 -0.58 0.55 14.23
N PHE A 208 0.46 1.04 13.53
CA PHE A 208 1.39 0.19 12.80
C PHE A 208 2.05 -0.90 13.66
N TYR A 209 2.26 -0.64 14.95
CA TYR A 209 2.91 -1.58 15.85
C TYR A 209 1.93 -2.58 16.47
N TYR A 210 0.62 -2.38 16.31
CA TYR A 210 -0.41 -3.27 16.86
C TYR A 210 -0.98 -4.24 15.83
N PHE A 211 -0.58 -4.15 14.56
CA PHE A 211 -0.82 -5.23 13.61
C PHE A 211 -0.21 -6.55 14.11
N GLY A 212 -0.84 -7.66 13.76
CA GLY A 212 -0.28 -8.99 13.99
C GLY A 212 1.09 -9.14 13.33
N LYS A 213 1.93 -10.01 13.90
CA LYS A 213 3.33 -10.18 13.49
C LYS A 213 3.52 -10.35 11.97
N GLU A 214 2.67 -11.14 11.32
CA GLU A 214 2.74 -11.38 9.87
C GLU A 214 1.56 -10.76 9.11
N GLU A 215 0.74 -9.92 9.75
CA GLU A 215 -0.49 -9.40 9.17
C GLU A 215 -0.22 -8.55 7.92
N LEU A 216 0.90 -7.81 7.91
CA LEU A 216 1.32 -6.98 6.78
C LEU A 216 2.14 -7.75 5.74
N LYS A 217 2.53 -8.99 6.00
CA LYS A 217 3.41 -9.76 5.13
C LYS A 217 2.74 -10.07 3.80
N HIS A 218 3.43 -9.71 2.72
CA HIS A 218 2.97 -9.80 1.33
C HIS A 218 1.70 -8.98 1.02
N LYS A 219 1.39 -7.95 1.83
CA LYS A 219 0.27 -7.05 1.59
C LYS A 219 0.65 -5.84 0.75
N LEU A 220 -0.33 -5.32 0.03
CA LEU A 220 -0.32 -3.99 -0.56
C LEU A 220 -0.98 -3.00 0.41
N LEU A 221 -0.21 -2.04 0.90
CA LEU A 221 -0.69 -0.91 1.69
C LEU A 221 -1.00 0.27 0.77
N LEU A 222 -2.26 0.69 0.74
CA LEU A 222 -2.74 1.81 -0.06
C LEU A 222 -2.99 3.00 0.86
N ILE A 223 -2.27 4.08 0.62
CA ILE A 223 -2.42 5.35 1.33
C ILE A 223 -2.92 6.40 0.33
N GLU A 224 -4.19 6.76 0.44
CA GLU A 224 -4.87 7.63 -0.51
C GLU A 224 -4.34 9.07 -0.49
N ASP A 225 -3.99 9.58 0.69
CA ASP A 225 -3.41 10.91 0.86
C ASP A 225 -2.22 10.87 1.82
N MET A 226 -1.01 11.01 1.26
CA MET A 226 0.20 11.08 2.07
C MET A 226 0.36 12.41 2.81
N ASP A 227 -0.28 13.48 2.33
CA ASP A 227 -0.18 14.81 2.93
C ASP A 227 -0.91 14.88 4.29
N GLY A 228 -1.96 14.09 4.48
CA GLY A 228 -2.61 13.90 5.79
C GLY A 228 -1.92 12.88 6.72
N ALA A 229 -0.88 12.20 6.25
CA ALA A 229 -0.29 11.02 6.87
C ALA A 229 1.20 11.21 7.22
N GLU A 230 1.66 12.45 7.41
CA GLU A 230 3.05 12.77 7.75
C GLU A 230 3.56 12.01 9.00
N ALA A 231 2.70 11.83 10.00
CA ALA A 231 3.03 11.14 11.25
C ALA A 231 3.35 9.64 11.05
N VAL A 232 2.92 9.01 9.94
CA VAL A 232 3.18 7.58 9.69
C VAL A 232 4.35 7.31 8.75
N LEU A 233 5.01 8.35 8.21
CA LEU A 233 6.13 8.19 7.28
C LEU A 233 7.32 7.45 7.88
N TYR A 234 7.57 7.59 9.19
CA TYR A 234 8.69 6.89 9.84
C TYR A 234 8.49 5.37 9.87
N PRO A 235 7.39 4.81 10.43
CA PRO A 235 7.09 3.38 10.33
C PRO A 235 7.12 2.84 8.89
N LEU A 236 6.59 3.61 7.93
CA LEU A 236 6.61 3.21 6.52
C LEU A 236 8.03 3.08 5.98
N ARG A 237 8.92 4.05 6.23
CA ARG A 237 10.34 4.00 5.81
C ARG A 237 11.08 2.78 6.36
N GLU A 238 10.82 2.46 7.62
CA GLU A 238 11.41 1.30 8.28
C GLU A 238 10.88 -0.01 7.67
N LEU A 239 9.59 -0.10 7.36
CA LEU A 239 9.01 -1.23 6.63
C LEU A 239 9.59 -1.36 5.21
N GLN A 240 9.78 -0.26 4.48
CA GLN A 240 10.39 -0.26 3.15
C GLN A 240 11.84 -0.74 3.19
N SER A 241 12.63 -0.25 4.16
CA SER A 241 14.08 -0.48 4.19
C SER A 241 14.46 -1.78 4.91
N LYS A 242 13.87 -2.03 6.08
CA LYS A 242 14.22 -3.16 6.97
C LYS A 242 13.22 -4.31 6.91
N ARG A 243 12.06 -4.11 6.28
CA ARG A 243 10.98 -5.12 6.16
C ARG A 243 10.45 -5.61 7.51
N LYS A 244 10.70 -4.85 8.58
CA LYS A 244 10.15 -5.08 9.91
C LYS A 244 10.16 -3.78 10.71
N ILE A 245 9.20 -3.66 11.62
CA ILE A 245 9.17 -2.61 12.64
C ILE A 245 8.94 -3.25 14.00
N SER A 246 9.52 -2.64 15.02
CA SER A 246 9.40 -3.12 16.39
C SER A 246 9.18 -1.94 17.33
N LYS A 247 8.30 -2.10 18.31
CA LYS A 247 8.11 -1.13 19.38
C LYS A 247 8.01 -1.84 20.72
N THR A 248 8.85 -1.42 21.64
CA THR A 248 8.79 -1.87 23.03
C THR A 248 7.82 -0.98 23.79
N VAL A 249 6.78 -1.58 24.36
CA VAL A 249 5.76 -0.91 25.17
C VAL A 249 5.61 -1.61 26.51
N THR A 250 5.25 -0.85 27.53
CA THR A 250 4.94 -1.41 28.84
C THR A 250 3.44 -1.69 28.91
N LEU A 251 3.08 -2.96 29.03
CA LEU A 251 1.70 -3.40 29.21
C LEU A 251 1.49 -3.84 30.66
N LYS A 252 0.34 -3.53 31.24
CA LYS A 252 -0.07 -4.13 32.50
C LYS A 252 -0.53 -5.56 32.26
N ASP A 253 0.04 -6.50 33.00
CA ASP A 253 -0.48 -7.87 33.01
C ASP A 253 -1.82 -7.94 33.76
N SER A 254 -2.49 -9.09 33.71
CA SER A 254 -3.75 -9.33 34.43
C SER A 254 -3.61 -9.25 35.96
N LYS A 255 -2.38 -9.16 36.49
CA LYS A 255 -2.06 -9.02 37.91
C LYS A 255 -1.64 -7.60 38.29
N GLY A 256 -1.72 -6.63 37.35
CA GLY A 256 -1.37 -5.23 37.57
C GLY A 256 0.12 -4.90 37.50
N ASN A 257 0.99 -5.88 37.24
CA ASN A 257 2.43 -5.66 37.09
C ASN A 257 2.76 -5.09 35.72
N LEU A 258 3.73 -4.19 35.68
CA LEU A 258 4.24 -3.63 34.42
C LEU A 258 5.16 -4.66 33.75
N LYS A 259 4.71 -5.21 32.62
CA LYS A 259 5.51 -6.09 31.77
C LYS A 259 5.92 -5.35 30.50
N THR A 260 7.21 -5.34 30.23
CA THR A 260 7.76 -4.80 28.98
C THR A 260 7.56 -5.84 27.87
N VAL A 261 6.83 -5.47 26.82
CA VAL A 261 6.55 -6.32 25.66
C VAL A 261 7.03 -5.63 24.40
N THR A 262 7.77 -6.36 23.55
CA THR A 262 8.17 -5.87 22.24
C THR A 262 7.16 -6.35 21.20
N LEU A 263 6.40 -5.40 20.66
CA LEU A 263 5.53 -5.63 19.50
C LEU A 263 6.40 -5.64 18.25
N ASN A 264 6.26 -6.69 17.45
CA ASN A 264 7.01 -6.87 16.20
C ASN A 264 6.02 -7.08 15.06
N VAL A 265 6.24 -6.35 13.97
CA VAL A 265 5.47 -6.49 12.73
C VAL A 265 6.43 -6.68 11.58
N GLU A 266 6.20 -7.72 10.80
CA GLU A 266 7.03 -8.16 9.69
C GLU A 266 6.37 -7.85 8.35
N GLY A 267 7.18 -7.38 7.41
CA GLY A 267 6.89 -7.38 5.98
C GLY A 267 7.37 -8.68 5.32
N PRO A 268 7.64 -8.68 4.00
CA PRO A 268 7.68 -7.54 3.08
C PRO A 268 6.29 -6.95 2.77
N VAL A 269 6.22 -5.63 2.52
CA VAL A 269 5.01 -4.91 2.10
C VAL A 269 5.27 -4.16 0.79
N CYS A 270 4.28 -4.08 -0.10
CA CYS A 270 4.26 -3.05 -1.14
C CYS A 270 3.51 -1.83 -0.59
N ILE A 271 4.04 -0.62 -0.77
CA ILE A 271 3.41 0.61 -0.29
C ILE A 271 3.13 1.46 -1.52
N SER A 272 1.89 1.93 -1.64
CA SER A 272 1.48 2.88 -2.66
C SER A 272 0.91 4.11 -1.99
N GLY A 273 1.42 5.28 -2.35
CA GLY A 273 0.93 6.56 -1.84
C GLY A 273 0.58 7.52 -2.97
N CYS A 274 -0.36 8.44 -2.73
CA CYS A 274 -0.56 9.61 -3.58
C CYS A 274 -0.15 10.87 -2.82
N THR A 275 0.49 11.83 -3.51
CA THR A 275 0.80 13.14 -2.92
C THR A 275 0.76 14.25 -3.96
N THR A 276 0.53 15.47 -3.50
CA THR A 276 0.65 16.69 -4.30
C THR A 276 2.04 17.36 -4.19
N ARG A 277 2.91 16.90 -3.27
CA ARG A 277 4.15 17.60 -2.88
C ARG A 277 5.41 16.76 -3.16
N GLU A 278 5.89 16.77 -4.39
CA GLU A 278 7.09 16.01 -4.79
C GLU A 278 8.33 16.29 -3.91
N GLN A 279 8.60 17.57 -3.60
CA GLN A 279 9.81 17.97 -2.85
C GLN A 279 9.76 17.67 -1.34
N LEU A 280 8.56 17.59 -0.75
CA LEU A 280 8.43 17.41 0.71
C LEU A 280 8.80 15.98 1.15
N TYR A 281 8.78 15.02 0.21
CA TYR A 281 8.99 13.61 0.49
C TYR A 281 10.24 13.05 -0.16
N GLU A 282 11.27 13.87 -0.40
CA GLU A 282 12.47 13.46 -1.12
C GLU A 282 13.04 12.10 -0.62
N ASP A 283 13.08 11.88 0.70
CA ASP A 283 13.51 10.60 1.27
C ASP A 283 12.62 9.41 0.85
N ASN A 284 11.31 9.57 0.80
CA ASN A 284 10.38 8.50 0.40
C ASN A 284 10.29 8.36 -1.12
N ALA A 285 10.25 9.48 -1.85
CA ALA A 285 10.22 9.55 -3.30
C ALA A 285 11.40 8.82 -3.94
N ASN A 286 12.56 8.91 -3.30
CA ASN A 286 13.76 8.21 -3.72
C ASN A 286 13.74 6.68 -3.47
N ARG A 287 12.80 6.17 -2.65
CA ARG A 287 12.56 4.74 -2.38
C ARG A 287 11.38 4.17 -3.17
N CYS A 288 10.67 5.01 -3.92
CA CYS A 288 9.52 4.65 -4.72
C CYS A 288 9.79 4.82 -6.22
N ILE A 289 9.04 4.08 -7.02
CA ILE A 289 8.79 4.43 -8.41
C ILE A 289 7.82 5.61 -8.42
N LEU A 290 8.19 6.68 -9.12
CA LEU A 290 7.39 7.90 -9.23
C LEU A 290 6.59 7.83 -10.52
N LEU A 291 5.26 7.81 -10.38
CA LEU A 291 4.34 7.94 -11.51
C LEU A 291 3.83 9.37 -11.56
N TYR A 292 3.93 9.98 -12.73
CA TYR A 292 3.40 11.31 -12.98
C TYR A 292 2.14 11.16 -13.81
N MET A 293 1.04 11.76 -13.34
CA MET A 293 -0.23 11.71 -14.05
C MET A 293 -0.16 12.46 -15.38
N ASP A 294 -0.77 11.88 -16.40
CA ASP A 294 -0.99 12.47 -17.70
C ASP A 294 -2.13 13.51 -17.61
N ASN A 295 -1.75 14.78 -17.70
CA ASN A 295 -2.68 15.92 -17.69
C ASN A 295 -2.94 16.45 -19.11
N SER A 296 -2.73 15.62 -20.14
CA SER A 296 -2.96 16.02 -21.52
C SER A 296 -4.46 16.19 -21.83
N PRO A 297 -4.83 17.15 -22.70
CA PRO A 297 -6.21 17.31 -23.15
C PRO A 297 -6.79 16.04 -23.80
N GLU A 298 -5.95 15.24 -24.44
CA GLU A 298 -6.32 13.96 -25.04
C GLU A 298 -6.76 12.95 -23.97
N GLN A 299 -6.03 12.90 -22.86
CA GLN A 299 -6.36 12.04 -21.73
C GLN A 299 -7.67 12.48 -21.05
N ASP A 300 -7.86 13.78 -20.84
CA ASP A 300 -9.12 14.33 -20.31
C ASP A 300 -10.31 13.94 -21.18
N LYS A 301 -10.17 14.07 -22.51
CA LYS A 301 -11.23 13.69 -23.46
C LYS A 301 -11.57 12.20 -23.36
N LYS A 302 -10.57 11.32 -23.28
CA LYS A 302 -10.79 9.86 -23.12
C LYS A 302 -11.56 9.55 -21.84
N ILE A 303 -11.19 10.19 -20.72
CA ILE A 303 -11.87 10.02 -19.44
C ILE A 303 -13.32 10.48 -19.52
N MET A 304 -13.58 11.68 -20.05
CA MET A 304 -14.93 12.22 -20.20
C MET A 304 -15.80 11.37 -21.15
N ASP A 305 -15.23 10.88 -22.24
CA ASP A 305 -15.91 9.97 -23.18
C ASP A 305 -16.32 8.67 -22.49
N TYR A 306 -15.44 8.10 -21.67
CA TYR A 306 -15.75 6.91 -20.89
C TYR A 306 -16.84 7.16 -19.85
N GLN A 307 -16.75 8.24 -19.09
CA GLN A 307 -17.79 8.62 -18.11
C GLN A 307 -19.16 8.81 -18.77
N ARG A 308 -19.20 9.44 -19.96
CA ARG A 308 -20.43 9.58 -20.75
C ARG A 308 -20.98 8.23 -21.20
N LYS A 309 -20.14 7.34 -21.72
CA LYS A 309 -20.56 5.97 -22.14
C LYS A 309 -21.05 5.14 -20.96
N LEU A 310 -20.40 5.24 -19.80
CA LEU A 310 -20.81 4.55 -18.58
C LEU A 310 -22.19 5.02 -18.12
N SER A 311 -22.39 6.34 -18.05
CA SER A 311 -23.68 6.95 -17.68
C SER A 311 -24.80 6.60 -18.68
N ALA A 312 -24.47 6.51 -19.97
CA ALA A 312 -25.40 6.09 -21.02
C ALA A 312 -25.69 4.57 -21.04
N GLY A 313 -25.07 3.77 -20.15
CA GLY A 313 -25.25 2.32 -20.12
C GLY A 313 -24.61 1.57 -21.30
N LEU A 314 -23.69 2.20 -22.04
CA LEU A 314 -23.01 1.63 -23.20
C LEU A 314 -21.79 0.76 -22.82
N ILE A 315 -21.44 0.72 -21.54
CA ILE A 315 -20.31 -0.06 -21.01
C ILE A 315 -20.83 -1.32 -20.34
N ASN A 316 -20.29 -2.47 -20.74
CA ASN A 316 -20.62 -3.76 -20.14
C ASN A 316 -19.81 -3.98 -18.84
N GLN A 317 -20.37 -3.51 -17.71
CA GLN A 317 -19.75 -3.66 -16.40
C GLN A 317 -19.56 -5.13 -15.97
N TYR A 318 -20.34 -6.07 -16.52
CA TYR A 318 -20.20 -7.49 -16.20
C TYR A 318 -18.88 -8.04 -16.76
N GLU A 319 -18.57 -7.71 -18.02
CA GLU A 319 -17.30 -8.10 -18.64
C GLU A 319 -16.10 -7.44 -17.93
N GLU A 320 -16.20 -6.17 -17.54
CA GLU A 320 -15.14 -5.51 -16.76
C GLU A 320 -14.87 -6.22 -15.43
N ARG A 321 -15.92 -6.61 -14.69
CA ARG A 321 -15.78 -7.38 -13.44
C ARG A 321 -15.16 -8.75 -13.69
N LYS A 322 -15.53 -9.42 -14.77
CA LYS A 322 -14.99 -10.73 -15.14
C LYS A 322 -13.49 -10.65 -15.46
N VAL A 323 -13.06 -9.62 -16.19
CA VAL A 323 -11.64 -9.36 -16.46
C VAL A 323 -10.90 -9.05 -15.15
N ARG A 324 -11.46 -8.21 -14.26
CA ARG A 324 -10.87 -7.96 -12.94
C ARG A 324 -10.64 -9.25 -12.16
N GLU A 325 -11.64 -10.13 -12.09
CA GLU A 325 -11.51 -11.39 -11.36
C GLU A 325 -10.47 -12.33 -12.00
N GLN A 326 -10.41 -12.38 -13.34
CA GLN A 326 -9.36 -13.14 -14.03
C GLN A 326 -7.96 -12.64 -13.66
N VAL A 327 -7.76 -11.32 -13.63
CA VAL A 327 -6.48 -10.70 -13.25
C VAL A 327 -6.15 -10.93 -11.77
N LYS A 328 -7.14 -10.90 -10.86
CA LYS A 328 -6.95 -11.29 -9.45
C LYS A 328 -6.52 -12.76 -9.33
N ASN A 329 -7.11 -13.65 -10.12
CA ASN A 329 -6.73 -15.06 -10.13
C ASN A 329 -5.30 -15.27 -10.67
N VAL A 330 -4.88 -14.49 -11.66
CA VAL A 330 -3.48 -14.43 -12.11
C VAL A 330 -2.56 -14.00 -10.97
N GLN A 331 -2.94 -13.02 -10.16
CA GLN A 331 -2.15 -12.63 -8.98
C GLN A 331 -2.04 -13.76 -7.95
N ARG A 332 -3.13 -14.49 -7.68
CA ARG A 332 -3.16 -15.58 -6.69
C ARG A 332 -2.21 -16.73 -7.03
N ILE A 333 -2.07 -17.07 -8.30
CA ILE A 333 -1.26 -18.23 -8.73
C ILE A 333 0.26 -17.99 -8.77
N LEU A 334 0.71 -16.73 -8.70
CA LEU A 334 2.14 -16.40 -8.65
C LEU A 334 2.77 -16.95 -7.37
N LYS A 335 3.85 -17.71 -7.53
CA LYS A 335 4.61 -18.32 -6.43
C LYS A 335 5.76 -17.41 -6.01
N PRO A 336 6.14 -17.37 -4.72
CA PRO A 336 7.35 -16.68 -4.29
C PRO A 336 8.58 -17.45 -4.78
N ILE A 337 9.30 -16.89 -5.75
CA ILE A 337 10.50 -17.50 -6.34
C ILE A 337 11.61 -16.45 -6.45
N SER A 338 12.85 -16.88 -6.24
CA SER A 338 14.03 -16.03 -6.37
C SER A 338 14.31 -15.71 -7.84
N VAL A 339 14.74 -14.47 -8.09
CA VAL A 339 15.08 -13.99 -9.43
C VAL A 339 16.53 -13.56 -9.41
N ARG A 340 17.31 -14.00 -10.40
CA ARG A 340 18.71 -13.58 -10.58
C ARG A 340 18.85 -12.91 -11.94
N ASN A 341 19.39 -11.69 -11.96
CA ASN A 341 19.65 -10.98 -13.22
C ASN A 341 21.11 -11.22 -13.67
N PRO A 342 21.37 -12.09 -14.66
CA PRO A 342 22.74 -12.38 -15.11
C PRO A 342 23.42 -11.19 -15.81
N TYR A 343 22.64 -10.17 -16.21
CA TYR A 343 23.14 -8.99 -16.89
C TYR A 343 23.36 -7.80 -15.93
N ALA A 344 23.08 -7.96 -14.64
CA ALA A 344 23.11 -6.87 -13.66
C ALA A 344 24.45 -6.13 -13.61
N THR A 345 25.57 -6.84 -13.79
CA THR A 345 26.92 -6.26 -13.75
C THR A 345 27.28 -5.42 -14.96
N TYR A 346 26.50 -5.51 -16.05
CA TYR A 346 26.72 -4.75 -17.29
C TYR A 346 25.78 -3.54 -17.39
N LEU A 347 24.82 -3.43 -16.46
CA LEU A 347 23.98 -2.26 -16.35
C LEU A 347 24.80 -1.14 -15.70
N HIS A 348 25.22 -0.17 -16.51
CA HIS A 348 25.87 1.05 -16.04
C HIS A 348 25.01 2.25 -16.40
N LEU A 349 24.54 2.98 -15.38
CA LEU A 349 23.88 4.26 -15.59
C LEU A 349 24.94 5.34 -15.88
N PRO A 350 24.73 6.21 -16.86
CA PRO A 350 25.59 7.35 -17.11
C PRO A 350 25.59 8.37 -15.98
N GLU A 351 26.63 9.19 -15.95
CA GLU A 351 26.86 10.21 -14.91
C GLU A 351 25.77 11.30 -14.89
N ALA A 352 25.10 11.55 -16.03
CA ALA A 352 24.03 12.54 -16.15
C ALA A 352 22.75 12.18 -15.35
N VAL A 353 22.58 10.92 -14.94
CA VAL A 353 21.40 10.50 -14.17
C VAL A 353 21.53 10.97 -12.72
N PHE A 354 20.61 11.82 -12.25
CA PHE A 354 20.61 12.23 -10.85
C PHE A 354 20.40 11.02 -9.91
N LYS A 355 21.15 11.02 -8.80
CA LYS A 355 21.10 9.99 -7.74
C LYS A 355 21.27 8.56 -8.28
N PRO A 356 22.38 8.26 -9.00
CA PRO A 356 22.53 7.05 -9.81
C PRO A 356 22.42 5.76 -8.97
N ARG A 357 22.85 5.77 -7.71
CA ARG A 357 22.77 4.60 -6.82
C ARG A 357 21.33 4.12 -6.59
N ARG A 358 20.39 5.04 -6.37
CA ARG A 358 18.98 4.70 -6.10
C ARG A 358 18.25 4.34 -7.38
N THR A 359 18.54 5.06 -8.46
CA THR A 359 17.98 4.77 -9.78
C THR A 359 18.41 3.38 -10.27
N MET A 360 19.67 3.00 -10.06
CA MET A 360 20.16 1.65 -10.39
C MET A 360 19.41 0.56 -9.64
N LEU A 361 19.25 0.73 -8.31
CA LEU A 361 18.54 -0.24 -7.49
C LEU A 361 17.08 -0.41 -7.96
N LEU A 362 16.39 0.70 -8.25
CA LEU A 362 15.00 0.66 -8.75
C LEU A 362 14.92 -0.07 -10.10
N LEU A 363 15.84 0.21 -11.03
CA LEU A 363 15.87 -0.43 -12.34
C LEU A 363 16.09 -1.95 -12.22
N LEU A 364 17.05 -2.38 -11.39
CA LEU A 364 17.31 -3.80 -11.13
C LEU A 364 16.09 -4.48 -10.52
N MET A 365 15.52 -3.90 -9.47
CA MET A 365 14.34 -4.45 -8.79
C MET A 365 13.12 -4.51 -9.71
N PHE A 366 12.93 -3.53 -10.60
CA PHE A 366 11.84 -3.51 -11.56
C PHE A 366 12.03 -4.56 -12.66
N THR A 367 13.23 -4.68 -13.21
CA THR A 367 13.61 -5.75 -14.17
C THR A 367 13.34 -7.13 -13.59
N GLU A 368 13.77 -7.36 -12.35
CA GLU A 368 13.54 -8.63 -11.68
C GLU A 368 12.04 -8.86 -11.37
N THR A 369 11.26 -7.80 -11.16
CA THR A 369 9.80 -7.90 -10.97
C THR A 369 9.09 -8.27 -12.27
N ILE A 370 9.53 -7.72 -13.40
CA ILE A 370 9.08 -8.16 -14.73
C ILE A 370 9.41 -9.63 -14.95
N THR A 371 10.65 -10.04 -14.62
CA THR A 371 11.08 -11.44 -14.72
C THR A 371 10.22 -12.35 -13.82
N TYR A 372 9.95 -11.93 -12.59
CA TYR A 372 9.09 -12.61 -11.63
C TYR A 372 7.66 -12.80 -12.15
N TYR A 373 7.11 -11.78 -12.82
CA TYR A 373 5.79 -11.87 -13.44
C TYR A 373 5.76 -12.90 -14.58
N HIS A 374 6.86 -13.03 -15.32
CA HIS A 374 7.04 -14.05 -16.35
C HIS A 374 7.43 -15.45 -15.81
N GLN A 375 7.35 -15.72 -14.50
CA GLN A 375 7.85 -16.97 -13.90
C GLN A 375 7.37 -18.27 -14.60
N TYR A 376 6.17 -18.28 -15.18
CA TYR A 376 5.63 -19.44 -15.91
C TYR A 376 6.15 -19.60 -17.35
N GLN A 377 6.90 -18.62 -17.84
CA GLN A 377 7.57 -18.60 -19.15
C GLN A 377 9.09 -18.73 -19.03
N ARG A 378 9.60 -18.88 -17.79
CA ARG A 378 11.04 -18.98 -17.52
C ARG A 378 11.39 -20.40 -17.09
N GLU A 379 12.61 -20.79 -17.42
CA GLU A 379 13.16 -22.08 -17.00
C GLU A 379 13.49 -22.02 -15.50
N LEU A 380 13.03 -23.03 -14.76
CA LEU A 380 13.31 -23.15 -13.34
C LEU A 380 14.70 -23.76 -13.15
N LYS A 381 15.59 -23.01 -12.51
CA LYS A 381 16.95 -23.44 -12.20
C LYS A 381 17.06 -23.75 -10.72
N THR A 382 17.93 -24.68 -10.38
CA THR A 382 18.24 -25.01 -9.00
C THR A 382 19.73 -24.85 -8.80
N ASP A 383 20.08 -24.12 -7.76
CA ASP A 383 21.44 -23.91 -7.29
C ASP A 383 21.95 -25.21 -6.63
N GLU A 384 23.08 -25.76 -7.10
CA GLU A 384 23.55 -27.08 -6.64
C GLU A 384 24.10 -27.04 -5.21
N ASP A 385 24.60 -25.90 -4.76
CA ASP A 385 25.16 -25.72 -3.41
C ASP A 385 24.08 -25.45 -2.37
N THR A 386 23.15 -24.54 -2.68
CA THR A 386 22.14 -24.07 -1.71
C THR A 386 20.80 -24.79 -1.84
N GLY A 387 20.56 -25.46 -2.95
CA GLY A 387 19.25 -26.03 -3.30
C GLY A 387 18.18 -24.99 -3.63
N GLU A 388 18.54 -23.69 -3.68
CA GLU A 388 17.59 -22.61 -3.94
C GLU A 388 17.08 -22.65 -5.39
N GLN A 389 15.75 -22.56 -5.55
CA GLN A 389 15.11 -22.45 -6.85
C GLN A 389 15.02 -21.00 -7.32
N TYR A 390 15.47 -20.74 -8.54
CA TYR A 390 15.46 -19.41 -9.11
C TYR A 390 15.14 -19.40 -10.61
N ILE A 391 14.73 -18.23 -11.09
CA ILE A 391 14.59 -17.93 -12.52
C ILE A 391 15.54 -16.79 -12.90
N GLU A 392 15.89 -16.71 -14.18
CA GLU A 392 16.82 -15.69 -14.68
C GLU A 392 16.12 -14.64 -15.53
N SER A 393 16.58 -13.39 -15.40
CA SER A 393 16.16 -12.29 -16.26
C SER A 393 16.67 -12.47 -17.69
N THR A 394 15.85 -12.07 -18.65
CA THR A 394 16.18 -12.03 -20.07
C THR A 394 16.45 -10.60 -20.53
N ILE A 395 17.08 -10.44 -21.70
CA ILE A 395 17.31 -9.11 -22.30
C ILE A 395 15.98 -8.39 -22.55
N ALA A 396 14.94 -9.11 -22.97
CA ALA A 396 13.60 -8.56 -23.16
C ALA A 396 12.99 -8.00 -21.86
N ASP A 397 13.29 -8.60 -20.70
CA ASP A 397 12.84 -8.09 -19.40
C ASP A 397 13.51 -6.74 -19.07
N ILE A 398 14.78 -6.57 -19.45
CA ILE A 398 15.55 -5.33 -19.28
C ILE A 398 15.05 -4.25 -20.23
N GLU A 399 14.83 -4.59 -21.51
CA GLU A 399 14.26 -3.68 -22.50
C GLU A 399 12.87 -3.18 -22.07
N ALA A 400 12.02 -4.09 -21.58
CA ALA A 400 10.72 -3.74 -21.03
C ALA A 400 10.83 -2.83 -19.80
N ALA A 401 11.79 -3.07 -18.90
CA ALA A 401 12.04 -2.22 -17.74
C ALA A 401 12.42 -0.79 -18.14
N PHE A 402 13.35 -0.64 -19.09
CA PHE A 402 13.75 0.67 -19.60
C PHE A 402 12.61 1.39 -20.31
N THR A 403 11.86 0.69 -21.17
CA THR A 403 10.74 1.27 -21.92
C THR A 403 9.65 1.76 -20.97
N LEU A 404 9.29 0.97 -19.95
CA LEU A 404 8.25 1.34 -19.00
C LEU A 404 8.72 2.46 -18.05
N LEU A 405 9.98 2.45 -17.63
CA LEU A 405 10.51 3.48 -16.73
C LEU A 405 11.11 4.68 -17.45
N GLU A 406 11.06 4.76 -18.79
CA GLU A 406 11.69 5.83 -19.58
C GLU A 406 11.27 7.21 -19.07
N THR A 407 9.97 7.44 -18.91
CA THR A 407 9.43 8.72 -18.39
C THR A 407 9.86 9.00 -16.96
N THR A 408 9.89 7.98 -16.10
CA THR A 408 10.36 8.12 -14.71
C THR A 408 11.87 8.40 -14.64
N LEU A 409 12.66 7.80 -15.52
CA LEU A 409 14.12 7.98 -15.59
C LEU A 409 14.47 9.36 -16.19
N LEU A 410 13.78 9.76 -17.26
CA LEU A 410 13.87 11.09 -17.88
C LEU A 410 13.56 12.19 -16.87
N LYS A 411 12.42 12.10 -16.18
CA LYS A 411 12.02 13.10 -15.18
C LYS A 411 12.95 13.15 -13.98
N LYS A 412 13.54 12.02 -13.59
CA LYS A 412 14.60 12.00 -12.58
C LYS A 412 15.92 12.59 -13.07
N SER A 413 16.10 12.76 -14.37
CA SER A 413 17.27 13.42 -14.98
C SER A 413 17.01 14.89 -15.29
N ASP A 414 15.78 15.36 -15.08
CA ASP A 414 15.39 16.76 -15.24
C ASP A 414 15.64 17.54 -13.94
N GLU A 415 16.17 18.75 -14.07
CA GLU A 415 16.39 19.67 -12.95
C GLU A 415 15.11 20.42 -12.55
N LEU A 416 14.15 20.50 -13.48
CA LEU A 416 12.86 21.14 -13.24
C LEU A 416 11.86 20.12 -12.68
N ASN A 417 11.09 20.54 -11.69
CA ASN A 417 9.92 19.76 -11.28
C ASN A 417 8.87 19.73 -12.40
N ASP A 418 7.99 18.73 -12.37
CA ASP A 418 7.03 18.46 -13.45
C ASP A 418 6.11 19.66 -13.76
N ALA A 419 5.68 20.40 -12.73
CA ALA A 419 4.83 21.57 -12.89
C ALA A 419 5.56 22.72 -13.61
N CYS A 420 6.82 22.97 -13.24
CA CYS A 420 7.66 24.00 -13.85
C CYS A 420 8.04 23.62 -15.29
N ARG A 421 8.36 22.34 -15.54
CA ARG A 421 8.61 21.81 -16.88
C ARG A 421 7.39 21.98 -17.79
N ASN A 422 6.22 21.55 -17.35
CA ASN A 422 4.97 21.70 -18.12
C ASN A 422 4.64 23.16 -18.41
N PHE A 423 4.88 24.06 -17.44
CA PHE A 423 4.75 25.50 -17.66
C PHE A 423 5.72 26.00 -18.74
N PHE A 424 6.98 25.60 -18.68
CA PHE A 424 8.01 26.04 -19.62
C PHE A 424 7.72 25.60 -21.07
N GLU A 425 7.27 24.35 -21.27
CA GLU A 425 6.92 23.86 -22.62
C GLU A 425 5.65 24.52 -23.18
N ARG A 426 4.64 24.77 -22.34
CA ARG A 426 3.46 25.56 -22.74
C ARG A 426 3.86 26.99 -23.11
N MET A 427 4.82 27.56 -22.40
CA MET A 427 5.36 28.89 -22.69
C MET A 427 6.10 28.93 -24.02
N LYS A 428 6.97 27.96 -24.29
CA LYS A 428 7.61 27.85 -25.61
C LYS A 428 6.60 27.74 -26.73
N THR A 429 5.57 26.92 -26.56
CA THR A 429 4.51 26.73 -27.56
C THR A 429 3.78 28.05 -27.84
N TYR A 430 3.35 28.74 -26.78
CA TYR A 430 2.71 30.05 -26.90
C TYR A 430 3.61 31.08 -27.60
N LEU A 431 4.90 31.12 -27.28
CA LEU A 431 5.84 32.06 -27.90
C LEU A 431 6.12 31.74 -29.37
N LYS A 432 6.18 30.46 -29.74
CA LYS A 432 6.25 30.02 -31.14
C LYS A 432 5.01 30.44 -31.92
N GLU A 433 3.82 30.34 -31.34
CA GLU A 433 2.57 30.77 -31.98
C GLU A 433 2.49 32.30 -32.17
N GLN A 434 3.14 33.08 -31.29
CA GLN A 434 3.20 34.54 -31.39
C GLN A 434 4.38 35.04 -32.24
N ASP A 435 5.27 34.15 -32.70
CA ASP A 435 6.51 34.48 -33.40
C ASP A 435 7.40 35.48 -32.62
N THR A 436 7.50 35.30 -31.29
CA THR A 436 8.31 36.14 -30.42
C THR A 436 9.27 35.34 -29.54
N GLU A 437 10.48 35.86 -29.35
CA GLU A 437 11.49 35.22 -28.47
C GLU A 437 11.54 35.83 -27.05
N ALA A 438 10.94 37.00 -26.88
CA ALA A 438 10.93 37.76 -25.64
C ALA A 438 9.49 37.95 -25.16
N PHE A 439 9.30 37.98 -23.84
CA PHE A 439 7.97 38.08 -23.25
C PHE A 439 7.96 38.85 -21.93
N TYR A 440 6.82 39.46 -21.62
CA TYR A 440 6.55 40.02 -20.31
C TYR A 440 5.77 39.05 -19.43
N SER A 441 6.08 39.03 -18.14
CA SER A 441 5.39 38.17 -17.17
C SER A 441 3.87 38.38 -17.15
N LYS A 442 3.39 39.62 -17.36
CA LYS A 442 1.96 39.95 -17.38
C LYS A 442 1.21 39.29 -18.53
N GLU A 443 1.84 39.18 -19.70
CA GLU A 443 1.23 38.61 -20.92
C GLU A 443 1.07 37.09 -20.77
N VAL A 444 2.16 36.42 -20.38
CA VAL A 444 2.17 34.97 -20.12
C VAL A 444 1.18 34.60 -19.02
N ARG A 445 1.08 35.41 -17.95
CA ARG A 445 0.09 35.19 -16.88
C ARG A 445 -1.34 35.15 -17.40
N SER A 446 -1.71 36.14 -18.23
CA SER A 446 -3.06 36.28 -18.76
C SER A 446 -3.37 35.17 -19.77
N ALA A 447 -2.43 34.85 -20.65
CA ALA A 447 -2.59 33.79 -21.65
C ALA A 447 -2.78 32.41 -21.00
N MET A 448 -1.99 32.10 -19.96
CA MET A 448 -2.02 30.78 -19.30
C MET A 448 -2.96 30.69 -18.10
N ARG A 449 -3.62 31.80 -17.74
CA ARG A 449 -4.54 31.89 -16.59
C ARG A 449 -3.90 31.46 -15.26
N LEU A 450 -2.67 31.89 -15.02
CA LEU A 450 -1.92 31.55 -13.79
C LEU A 450 -2.11 32.59 -12.68
N SER A 451 -2.03 32.13 -11.42
CA SER A 451 -1.96 33.05 -10.29
C SER A 451 -0.61 33.79 -10.26
N PRO A 452 -0.55 35.05 -9.79
CA PRO A 452 0.70 35.81 -9.72
C PRO A 452 1.81 35.06 -8.94
N SER A 453 1.44 34.39 -7.86
CA SER A 453 2.37 33.63 -7.02
C SER A 453 2.98 32.42 -7.74
N SER A 454 2.17 31.67 -8.49
CA SER A 454 2.65 30.49 -9.23
C SER A 454 3.59 30.90 -10.35
N LEU A 455 3.23 31.96 -11.09
CA LEU A 455 4.08 32.49 -12.15
C LEU A 455 5.43 33.00 -11.59
N GLY A 456 5.39 33.77 -10.50
CA GLY A 456 6.60 34.27 -9.86
C GLY A 456 7.54 33.14 -9.43
N ARG A 457 6.98 32.06 -8.87
CA ARG A 457 7.75 30.86 -8.50
C ARG A 457 8.40 30.19 -9.71
N TYR A 458 7.64 29.96 -10.79
CA TYR A 458 8.17 29.30 -11.99
C TYR A 458 9.23 30.15 -12.69
N LEU A 459 9.00 31.45 -12.87
CA LEU A 459 9.98 32.34 -13.50
C LEU A 459 11.27 32.42 -12.67
N TYR A 460 11.17 32.49 -11.34
CA TYR A 460 12.33 32.46 -10.46
C TYR A 460 13.11 31.15 -10.60
N GLU A 461 12.43 30.01 -10.64
CA GLU A 461 13.06 28.69 -10.79
C GLU A 461 13.76 28.55 -12.16
N LEU A 462 13.09 28.96 -13.25
CA LEU A 462 13.65 28.94 -14.60
C LEU A 462 14.85 29.88 -14.76
N GLU A 463 14.80 31.08 -14.18
CA GLU A 463 15.91 32.04 -14.21
C GLU A 463 17.10 31.50 -13.41
N ARG A 464 16.86 30.99 -12.20
CA ARG A 464 17.89 30.43 -11.33
C ARG A 464 18.61 29.26 -11.98
N MET A 465 17.89 28.42 -12.72
CA MET A 465 18.44 27.26 -13.45
C MET A 465 18.94 27.62 -14.85
N GLY A 466 18.89 28.89 -15.26
CA GLY A 466 19.46 29.37 -16.52
C GLY A 466 18.63 29.09 -17.78
N TYR A 467 17.39 28.61 -17.66
CA TYR A 467 16.50 28.38 -18.82
C TYR A 467 15.99 29.68 -19.45
N ILE A 468 15.84 30.73 -18.64
CA ILE A 468 15.45 32.07 -19.09
C ILE A 468 16.40 33.13 -18.55
N LYS A 469 16.48 34.27 -19.24
CA LYS A 469 17.29 35.42 -18.84
C LYS A 469 16.47 36.70 -18.91
N ILE A 470 16.66 37.59 -17.93
CA ILE A 470 16.12 38.96 -17.98
C ILE A 470 16.93 39.78 -19.00
N THR A 471 16.27 40.30 -20.02
CA THR A 471 16.90 41.14 -21.06
C THR A 471 16.81 42.62 -20.73
N ARG A 472 15.63 43.08 -20.31
CA ARG A 472 15.32 44.49 -20.05
C ARG A 472 14.28 44.61 -18.93
N GLY A 473 14.19 45.78 -18.31
CA GLY A 473 13.13 46.10 -17.35
C GLY A 473 13.63 46.50 -15.97
N ASN A 474 12.70 46.89 -15.11
CA ASN A 474 12.98 47.20 -13.71
C ASN A 474 11.76 46.82 -12.83
N ARG A 475 11.93 46.89 -11.51
CA ARG A 475 10.87 46.53 -10.55
C ARG A 475 9.57 47.34 -10.71
N TYR A 476 9.62 48.52 -11.34
CA TYR A 476 8.48 49.41 -11.52
C TYR A 476 7.76 49.24 -12.88
N LYS A 477 8.49 48.85 -13.94
CA LYS A 477 7.97 48.69 -15.31
C LYS A 477 7.72 47.22 -15.70
N GLY A 478 8.21 46.28 -14.89
CA GLY A 478 8.21 44.85 -15.20
C GLY A 478 9.48 44.42 -15.93
N PHE A 479 9.76 43.11 -15.87
CA PHE A 479 10.90 42.49 -16.53
C PHE A 479 10.47 41.83 -17.84
N GLU A 480 11.30 41.99 -18.86
CA GLU A 480 11.27 41.27 -20.13
C GLU A 480 12.22 40.07 -20.01
N TYR A 481 11.71 38.89 -20.36
CA TYR A 481 12.44 37.62 -20.28
C TYR A 481 12.67 37.07 -21.68
N LYS A 482 13.79 36.37 -21.88
CA LYS A 482 14.12 35.64 -23.11
C LYS A 482 14.52 34.19 -22.79
N ILE A 483 14.05 33.25 -23.59
CA ILE A 483 14.42 31.82 -23.51
C ILE A 483 15.87 31.65 -23.99
N GLN A 484 16.69 30.93 -23.23
CA GLN A 484 18.08 30.64 -23.60
C GLN A 484 18.18 29.38 -24.47
N ASN A 485 17.54 28.29 -24.06
CA ASN A 485 17.54 27.02 -24.79
C ASN A 485 16.11 26.60 -25.11
N TRP A 486 15.81 26.45 -26.40
CA TRP A 486 14.49 26.04 -26.89
C TRP A 486 14.33 24.53 -26.95
N ASN A 487 15.43 23.81 -27.21
CA ASN A 487 15.44 22.38 -27.51
C ASN A 487 15.99 21.56 -26.33
N ASP A 488 15.99 22.10 -25.11
CA ASP A 488 16.55 21.42 -23.93
C ASP A 488 15.83 20.10 -23.61
N LEU A 489 14.49 20.07 -23.71
CA LEU A 489 13.73 18.84 -23.47
C LEU A 489 13.99 17.78 -24.56
N GLU A 490 14.07 18.18 -25.82
CA GLU A 490 14.40 17.29 -26.93
C GLU A 490 15.83 16.75 -26.78
N THR A 491 16.78 17.60 -26.38
CA THR A 491 18.17 17.21 -26.11
C THR A 491 18.22 16.19 -24.97
N LEU A 492 17.56 16.48 -23.85
CA LEU A 492 17.49 15.58 -22.69
C LEU A 492 16.84 14.23 -23.04
N THR A 493 15.79 14.26 -23.87
CA THR A 493 15.11 13.05 -24.33
C THR A 493 16.00 12.21 -25.24
N ASN A 494 16.64 12.84 -26.22
CA ASN A 494 17.56 12.16 -27.14
C ASN A 494 18.77 11.57 -26.40
N ASP A 495 19.33 12.31 -25.43
CA ASP A 495 20.47 11.85 -24.63
C ASP A 495 20.11 10.62 -23.80
N ALA A 496 18.94 10.62 -23.16
CA ALA A 496 18.45 9.47 -22.42
C ALA A 496 18.15 8.26 -23.32
N GLN A 497 17.54 8.47 -24.50
CA GLN A 497 17.27 7.40 -25.46
C GLN A 497 18.57 6.79 -26.00
N ASN A 498 19.55 7.63 -26.37
CA ASN A 498 20.86 7.18 -26.81
C ASN A 498 21.59 6.41 -25.70
N MET A 499 21.48 6.87 -24.45
CA MET A 499 21.99 6.18 -23.27
C MET A 499 21.38 4.79 -23.12
N VAL A 500 20.05 4.68 -23.14
CA VAL A 500 19.35 3.39 -23.02
C VAL A 500 19.77 2.45 -24.14
N LYS A 501 19.80 2.96 -25.37
CA LYS A 501 20.23 2.19 -26.55
C LYS A 501 21.65 1.65 -26.39
N THR A 502 22.60 2.48 -25.96
CA THR A 502 24.00 2.08 -25.74
C THR A 502 24.10 0.99 -24.68
N ILE A 503 23.38 1.11 -23.57
CA ILE A 503 23.35 0.09 -22.50
C ILE A 503 22.82 -1.24 -23.05
N LEU A 504 21.73 -1.20 -23.81
CA LEU A 504 21.12 -2.40 -24.39
C LEU A 504 22.02 -3.06 -25.44
N GLU A 505 22.70 -2.27 -26.28
CA GLU A 505 23.68 -2.77 -27.25
C GLU A 505 24.86 -3.46 -26.55
N ASN A 506 25.39 -2.85 -25.48
CA ASN A 506 26.45 -3.46 -24.67
C ASN A 506 25.99 -4.78 -24.03
N ILE A 507 24.77 -4.84 -23.49
CA ILE A 507 24.21 -6.07 -22.91
C ILE A 507 24.04 -7.16 -23.97
N LYS A 508 23.60 -6.79 -25.19
CA LYS A 508 23.46 -7.74 -26.31
C LYS A 508 24.82 -8.28 -26.80
N ALA A 509 25.88 -7.47 -26.72
CA ALA A 509 27.23 -7.86 -27.11
C ALA A 509 27.90 -8.81 -26.10
N VAL A 510 27.37 -8.93 -24.88
CA VAL A 510 27.95 -9.76 -23.83
C VAL A 510 27.52 -11.21 -23.96
N THR A 511 28.50 -12.11 -24.10
CA THR A 511 28.32 -13.54 -23.83
C THR A 511 28.24 -13.77 -22.32
N ARG A 512 27.03 -14.12 -21.86
CA ARG A 512 26.62 -14.50 -20.49
C ARG A 512 27.76 -14.82 -19.50
N ASN A 513 27.79 -14.10 -18.37
CA ASN A 513 28.60 -14.50 -17.20
C ASN A 513 28.12 -15.84 -16.63
N PRO A 514 29.04 -16.72 -16.19
CA PRO A 514 28.66 -17.95 -15.49
C PRO A 514 27.98 -17.62 -14.15
N VAL A 515 27.09 -18.53 -13.71
CA VAL A 515 26.37 -18.42 -12.44
C VAL A 515 27.37 -18.56 -11.29
N VAL A 516 27.30 -17.65 -10.32
CA VAL A 516 28.16 -17.64 -9.13
C VAL A 516 27.29 -17.79 -7.88
N THR A 517 27.69 -18.69 -6.99
CA THR A 517 27.03 -19.00 -5.71
C THR A 517 27.90 -18.57 -4.52
N GLN A 518 27.29 -18.21 -3.39
CA GLN A 518 27.98 -17.97 -2.12
C GLN A 518 28.17 -19.31 -1.39
N SER A 519 29.42 -19.64 -1.04
CA SER A 519 29.69 -20.72 -0.08
C SER A 519 29.36 -20.29 1.35
N THR A 520 29.14 -21.27 2.22
CA THR A 520 29.02 -21.07 3.67
C THR A 520 30.27 -20.42 4.30
N ASP A 521 31.42 -20.49 3.61
CA ASP A 521 32.73 -19.96 4.06
C ASP A 521 33.22 -18.73 3.27
N GLY A 522 32.34 -18.03 2.55
CA GLY A 522 32.60 -16.66 2.05
C GLY A 522 33.40 -16.52 0.75
N LEU A 523 33.83 -17.61 0.11
CA LEU A 523 34.42 -17.57 -1.24
C LEU A 523 33.39 -18.02 -2.30
N LEU A 524 33.26 -17.21 -3.35
CA LEU A 524 32.37 -17.43 -4.50
C LEU A 524 32.95 -18.49 -5.45
N LYS A 525 32.18 -19.51 -5.83
CA LYS A 525 32.57 -20.47 -6.88
C LYS A 525 31.64 -20.36 -8.10
N VAL A 526 32.21 -20.60 -9.27
CA VAL A 526 31.50 -20.70 -10.54
C VAL A 526 30.93 -22.12 -10.68
N GLN A 527 29.63 -22.25 -10.93
CA GLN A 527 28.96 -23.56 -11.10
C GLN A 527 28.14 -23.68 -12.38
N ARG A 528 27.86 -24.94 -12.76
CA ARG A 528 26.94 -25.31 -13.85
C ARG A 528 25.53 -25.45 -13.26
N ALA A 529 24.56 -24.70 -13.78
CA ALA A 529 23.18 -24.79 -13.32
C ALA A 529 22.47 -26.04 -13.90
N SER A 530 21.79 -26.80 -13.05
CA SER A 530 20.89 -27.88 -13.48
C SER A 530 19.55 -27.34 -13.99
N LYS A 531 19.04 -27.92 -15.07
CA LYS A 531 17.81 -27.48 -15.77
C LYS A 531 16.61 -28.34 -15.37
N LYS A 532 15.57 -27.73 -14.79
CA LYS A 532 14.25 -28.34 -14.63
C LYS A 532 13.23 -27.60 -15.51
N LYS A 533 12.21 -28.33 -16.00
CA LYS A 533 11.15 -27.75 -16.86
C LYS A 533 10.45 -26.57 -16.15
N ALA A 534 9.87 -25.65 -16.94
CA ALA A 534 9.18 -24.44 -16.46
C ALA A 534 8.24 -24.72 -15.28
N VAL A 535 8.03 -23.71 -14.43
CA VAL A 535 7.23 -23.76 -13.17
C VAL A 535 5.85 -24.39 -13.42
N THR A 536 5.77 -25.71 -13.41
CA THR A 536 4.53 -26.48 -13.52
C THR A 536 4.63 -27.64 -12.54
N GLN A 537 3.83 -27.51 -11.47
CA GLN A 537 3.44 -28.48 -10.43
C GLN A 537 4.41 -29.61 -10.07
N GLU A 538 5.03 -29.48 -8.90
CA GLU A 538 4.67 -30.25 -7.69
C GLU A 538 4.19 -29.15 -6.68
N GLN A 539 3.10 -29.16 -5.92
CA GLN A 539 2.07 -30.13 -5.53
C GLN A 539 0.67 -29.54 -5.81
#